data_AF-A0A930P5E0-F1
#
_entry.id   AF-A0A930P5E0-F1
#
_cell.length_a   1.000
_cell.length_b   1.000
_cell.length_c   1.000
_cell.angle_alpha   90.00
_cell.angle_beta   90.00
_cell.angle_gamma   90.00
#
_symmetry.space_group_name_H-M   'P 1'
#
loop_
_entity.id
_entity.type
_entity.pdbx_description
1 polymer ?
#
loop_
_entity_poly.entity_id
_entity_poly.type
_entity_poly.pdbx_seq_one_letter_code
_entity_poly.pdbx_strand_id
1 'polypeptide(L)'
;MTDSIELHGNAGLYVMDGNTFSFQIGEGRELSTSPGLLIPQGRQTCLHEHQWMSVNGYQVCMRGMNNALCEEVTMEIKQNRLLPRLYSKEIKMLYGNGPCAYMQTVEGGKLRREYTALPAWDEWLNSWQERGMETSAQEFAKTCIKNYYWFGDYFVKWRFSRGKRIGMLPVAGLEPLENKHCRLATTRKDVAYDQINYGDFNNIAVGRWTYGLGNYKIYPKFALSEVDNYLFAAVSHHREKSVDEFYGVNETHQGARPYIQGSNKTASYINSFLRNSLAAKIHIIIPNAWVSSKRNQLVKLCEENKIRSSKKQDLVKYNGISIGTEYRESLLVEYMRLELRKIGDYLSGADNQGKAYSSISFMDSSGNEQQWRIETIDLKYKEYIESLISYDKRAEEALLSSVGLDASITAVSKDGVISKSGSDAYYNYLIYIMSLTPEDEICAEPFNLALRLNFPDLYKQGYRIGFYREVPQRQEDVAPKDRLNQQQS
;
A
#
# COMPACT_ATOMS: atom_id res chain seq x y z
N MET A 1 -44.16 -23.78 -16.57
CA MET A 1 -42.84 -24.36 -16.33
C MET A 1 -41.87 -23.62 -17.22
N THR A 2 -41.16 -22.65 -16.65
CA THR A 2 -40.21 -21.79 -17.36
C THR A 2 -38.85 -22.03 -16.76
N ASP A 3 -38.17 -23.04 -17.26
CA ASP A 3 -36.76 -23.26 -16.97
C ASP A 3 -35.98 -22.17 -17.72
N SER A 4 -35.22 -21.36 -16.98
CA SER A 4 -34.38 -20.31 -17.58
C SER A 4 -32.94 -20.42 -17.10
N ILE A 5 -32.03 -20.28 -18.06
CA ILE A 5 -30.60 -20.16 -17.81
C ILE A 5 -30.16 -18.80 -18.34
N GLU A 6 -29.66 -17.95 -17.44
CA GLU A 6 -29.13 -16.64 -17.79
C GLU A 6 -27.63 -16.60 -17.51
N LEU A 7 -26.85 -16.14 -18.48
CA LEU A 7 -25.39 -16.02 -18.40
C LEU A 7 -25.00 -14.55 -18.48
N HIS A 8 -24.24 -14.10 -17.48
CA HIS A 8 -23.66 -12.76 -17.42
C HIS A 8 -22.14 -12.86 -17.25
N GLY A 9 -21.44 -12.93 -18.38
CA GLY A 9 -19.99 -13.12 -18.40
C GLY A 9 -19.61 -14.52 -17.92
N ASN A 10 -18.84 -14.62 -16.83
CA ASN A 10 -18.39 -15.88 -16.24
C ASN A 10 -19.33 -16.42 -15.14
N ALA A 11 -20.41 -15.71 -14.81
CA ALA A 11 -21.42 -16.14 -13.85
C ALA A 11 -22.73 -16.50 -14.55
N GLY A 12 -23.40 -17.55 -14.07
CA GLY A 12 -24.68 -18.04 -14.58
C GLY A 12 -25.70 -18.24 -13.46
N LEU A 13 -26.96 -18.03 -13.79
CA LEU A 13 -28.12 -18.26 -12.94
C LEU A 13 -29.00 -19.33 -13.58
N TYR A 14 -29.36 -20.35 -12.81
CA TYR A 14 -30.34 -21.36 -13.20
C TYR A 14 -31.59 -21.24 -12.32
N VAL A 15 -32.76 -21.09 -12.93
CA VAL A 15 -34.05 -21.02 -12.23
C VAL A 15 -34.93 -22.17 -12.70
N MET A 16 -35.34 -23.03 -11.76
CA MET A 16 -36.29 -24.13 -12.00
C MET A 16 -37.22 -24.27 -10.80
N ASP A 17 -38.53 -24.13 -11.01
CA ASP A 17 -39.64 -24.31 -10.05
C ASP A 17 -39.23 -24.50 -8.58
N GLY A 18 -38.94 -23.38 -7.91
CA GLY A 18 -38.65 -23.31 -6.47
C GLY A 18 -37.18 -23.46 -6.08
N ASN A 19 -36.30 -23.80 -7.02
CA ASN A 19 -34.86 -23.91 -6.83
C ASN A 19 -34.10 -22.92 -7.72
N THR A 20 -33.24 -22.14 -7.10
CA THR A 20 -32.33 -21.23 -7.79
C THR A 20 -30.91 -21.52 -7.34
N PHE A 21 -30.02 -21.83 -8.29
CA PHE A 21 -28.60 -21.94 -8.00
C PHE A 21 -27.78 -21.14 -9.00
N SER A 22 -26.81 -20.40 -8.47
CA SER A 22 -25.81 -19.67 -9.25
C SER A 22 -24.57 -20.52 -9.43
N PHE A 23 -23.96 -20.48 -10.61
CA PHE A 23 -22.72 -21.18 -10.92
C PHE A 23 -21.74 -20.24 -11.64
N GLN A 24 -20.44 -20.55 -11.56
CA GLN A 24 -19.39 -19.81 -12.25
C GLN A 24 -18.66 -20.76 -13.22
N ILE A 25 -18.37 -20.30 -14.42
CA ILE A 25 -17.61 -21.05 -15.43
C ILE A 25 -16.22 -20.40 -15.60
N GLY A 26 -15.16 -21.19 -15.40
CA GLY A 26 -13.76 -20.78 -15.59
C GLY A 26 -12.91 -20.80 -14.32
N GLU A 27 -11.58 -20.75 -14.47
CA GLU A 27 -10.64 -20.64 -13.34
C GLU A 27 -10.47 -19.18 -12.92
N GLY A 28 -10.79 -18.88 -11.66
CA GLY A 28 -10.70 -17.55 -11.05
C GLY A 28 -11.26 -17.54 -9.63
N ARG A 29 -11.01 -16.45 -8.88
CA ARG A 29 -11.53 -16.27 -7.50
C ARG A 29 -13.06 -16.45 -7.52
N GLU A 30 -13.59 -17.29 -6.62
CA GLU A 30 -15.02 -17.45 -6.42
C GLU A 30 -15.68 -16.09 -6.15
N LEU A 31 -16.61 -15.69 -7.03
CA LEU A 31 -17.41 -14.48 -6.86
C LEU A 31 -18.32 -14.55 -5.61
N SER A 32 -18.68 -15.76 -5.15
CA SER A 32 -19.60 -15.99 -4.03
C SER A 32 -18.94 -15.97 -2.64
N THR A 33 -17.62 -16.11 -2.53
CA THR A 33 -16.92 -16.25 -1.23
C THR A 33 -15.98 -15.09 -0.89
N SER A 34 -15.99 -14.01 -1.68
CA SER A 34 -15.26 -12.77 -1.35
C SER A 34 -16.17 -11.77 -0.63
N PRO A 35 -16.09 -11.60 0.72
CA PRO A 35 -16.72 -10.48 1.38
C PRO A 35 -16.00 -9.20 0.91
N GLY A 36 -16.71 -8.40 0.12
CA GLY A 36 -16.17 -7.20 -0.53
C GLY A 36 -16.18 -7.29 -2.06
N LEU A 37 -17.28 -7.76 -2.66
CA LEU A 37 -17.49 -7.59 -4.09
C LEU A 37 -17.51 -6.08 -4.39
N LEU A 38 -16.40 -5.59 -4.93
CA LEU A 38 -16.36 -4.42 -5.78
C LEU A 38 -17.35 -4.69 -6.91
N ILE A 39 -18.57 -4.20 -6.75
CA ILE A 39 -19.45 -3.91 -7.88
C ILE A 39 -18.57 -3.16 -8.88
N PRO A 40 -18.47 -3.58 -10.16
CA PRO A 40 -17.89 -2.74 -11.18
C PRO A 40 -18.85 -1.55 -11.31
N GLN A 41 -18.65 -0.53 -10.48
CA GLN A 41 -19.31 0.75 -10.63
C GLN A 41 -18.70 1.37 -11.88
N GLY A 42 -19.31 1.09 -13.03
CA GLY A 42 -19.20 1.98 -14.17
C GLY A 42 -19.59 3.36 -13.68
N ARG A 43 -18.60 4.25 -13.48
CA ARG A 43 -18.74 5.68 -13.19
C ARG A 43 -20.05 6.05 -12.48
N GLN A 44 -20.33 5.48 -11.31
CA GLN A 44 -21.17 6.18 -10.37
C GLN A 44 -20.24 7.14 -9.65
N THR A 45 -20.40 8.43 -9.95
CA THR A 45 -19.98 9.49 -9.02
C THR A 45 -20.60 9.13 -7.68
N CYS A 46 -19.83 8.44 -6.83
CA CYS A 46 -20.19 8.29 -5.44
C CYS A 46 -20.27 9.73 -4.92
N LEU A 47 -21.47 10.19 -4.62
CA LEU A 47 -21.66 11.44 -3.91
C LEU A 47 -20.72 11.40 -2.71
N HIS A 48 -19.87 12.42 -2.57
CA HIS A 48 -18.99 12.63 -1.42
C HIS A 48 -19.83 12.98 -0.18
N GLU A 49 -20.87 12.20 0.10
CA GLU A 49 -21.69 12.36 1.28
C GLU A 49 -21.12 11.53 2.43
N HIS A 50 -21.01 12.18 3.58
CA HIS A 50 -20.61 11.51 4.81
C HIS A 50 -21.63 10.44 5.18
N GLN A 51 -21.13 9.26 5.49
CA GLN A 51 -21.95 8.15 5.94
C GLN A 51 -22.04 8.10 7.46
N TRP A 52 -23.18 7.62 7.95
CA TRP A 52 -23.53 7.67 9.37
C TRP A 52 -23.88 6.28 9.92
N MET A 53 -23.50 6.03 11.17
CA MET A 53 -23.83 4.81 11.90
C MET A 53 -24.45 5.18 13.25
N SER A 54 -25.52 4.50 13.65
CA SER A 54 -26.08 4.67 14.99
C SER A 54 -25.42 3.71 15.99
N VAL A 55 -24.86 4.24 17.07
CA VAL A 55 -24.18 3.47 18.12
C VAL A 55 -24.59 4.02 19.49
N ASN A 56 -25.22 3.19 20.34
CA ASN A 56 -25.62 3.56 21.70
C ASN A 56 -26.38 4.90 21.81
N GLY A 57 -27.24 5.21 20.83
CA GLY A 57 -28.02 6.46 20.77
C GLY A 57 -27.28 7.67 20.20
N TYR A 58 -26.01 7.51 19.80
CA TYR A 58 -25.23 8.51 19.07
C TYR A 58 -25.24 8.23 17.57
N GLN A 59 -25.17 9.28 16.77
CA GLN A 59 -24.87 9.21 15.34
C GLN A 59 -23.38 9.45 15.14
N VAL A 60 -22.72 8.45 14.56
CA VAL A 60 -21.28 8.39 14.37
C VAL A 60 -20.97 8.60 12.89
N CYS A 61 -20.13 9.57 12.58
CA CYS A 61 -19.65 9.80 11.22
C CYS A 61 -18.63 8.72 10.86
N MET A 62 -18.92 7.90 9.86
CA MET A 62 -17.99 6.90 9.35
C MET A 62 -16.75 7.56 8.74
N ARG A 63 -15.63 6.85 8.78
CA ARG A 63 -14.37 7.31 8.17
C ARG A 63 -14.10 6.54 6.88
N GLY A 64 -14.48 7.17 5.76
CA GLY A 64 -14.53 6.55 4.43
C GLY A 64 -15.76 5.67 4.22
N MET A 65 -15.96 5.23 2.97
CA MET A 65 -17.16 4.50 2.49
C MET A 65 -17.46 3.18 3.24
N ASN A 66 -16.43 2.53 3.78
CA ASN A 66 -16.60 1.27 4.52
C ASN A 66 -16.18 1.41 5.99
N ASN A 67 -16.07 2.65 6.48
CA ASN A 67 -15.57 2.98 7.82
C ASN A 67 -14.15 2.45 8.13
N ALA A 68 -13.37 2.11 7.10
CA ALA A 68 -12.08 1.43 7.17
C ALA A 68 -10.92 2.24 6.55
N LEU A 69 -11.11 3.54 6.30
CA LEU A 69 -10.13 4.37 5.61
C LEU A 69 -8.75 4.38 6.31
N CYS A 70 -8.72 4.42 7.64
CA CYS A 70 -7.45 4.38 8.38
C CYS A 70 -6.69 3.07 8.13
N GLU A 71 -7.39 1.94 8.09
CA GLU A 71 -6.84 0.63 7.80
C GLU A 71 -6.33 0.53 6.36
N GLU A 72 -7.10 1.06 5.39
CA GLU A 72 -6.69 1.12 3.98
C GLU A 72 -5.40 1.93 3.81
N VAL A 73 -5.36 3.16 4.34
CA VAL A 73 -4.17 4.02 4.30
C VAL A 73 -2.99 3.34 4.98
N THR A 74 -3.20 2.74 6.15
CA THR A 74 -2.16 2.00 6.88
C THR A 74 -1.57 0.87 6.05
N MET A 75 -2.42 0.10 5.37
CA MET A 75 -2.01 -1.02 4.53
C MET A 75 -1.23 -0.52 3.30
N GLU A 76 -1.75 0.50 2.62
CA GLU A 76 -1.14 1.08 1.42
C GLU A 76 0.25 1.65 1.69
N ILE A 77 0.41 2.40 2.78
CA ILE A 77 1.71 2.94 3.21
C ILE A 77 2.68 1.81 3.57
N LYS A 78 2.25 0.84 4.39
CA LYS A 78 3.14 -0.23 4.87
C LYS A 78 3.57 -1.21 3.79
N GLN A 79 2.73 -1.44 2.78
CA GLN A 79 3.06 -2.30 1.64
C GLN A 79 3.99 -1.60 0.64
N ASN A 80 4.05 -0.28 0.67
CA ASN A 80 4.93 0.47 -0.22
C ASN A 80 6.37 0.42 0.27
N ARG A 81 7.30 0.21 -0.67
CA ARG A 81 8.73 0.10 -0.36
C ARG A 81 9.38 1.42 0.06
N LEU A 82 8.83 2.56 -0.36
CA LEU A 82 9.45 3.87 -0.19
C LEU A 82 8.73 4.75 0.84
N LEU A 83 7.40 4.78 0.84
CA LEU A 83 6.60 5.68 1.68
C LEU A 83 6.89 5.59 3.18
N PRO A 84 7.08 4.40 3.82
CA PRO A 84 7.39 4.34 5.23
C PRO A 84 8.68 5.10 5.59
N ARG A 85 9.67 5.09 4.68
CA ARG A 85 10.93 5.79 4.88
C ARG A 85 10.79 7.29 4.65
N LEU A 86 10.00 7.71 3.65
CA LEU A 86 9.71 9.12 3.38
C LEU A 86 8.97 9.75 4.56
N TYR A 87 7.83 9.19 4.99
CA TYR A 87 7.10 9.71 6.15
C TYR A 87 7.95 9.67 7.42
N SER A 88 8.75 8.61 7.64
CA SER A 88 9.66 8.58 8.79
C SER A 88 10.68 9.73 8.75
N LYS A 89 11.04 10.26 7.57
CA LYS A 89 11.95 11.38 7.43
C LYS A 89 11.26 12.70 7.74
N GLU A 90 10.06 12.91 7.21
CA GLU A 90 9.22 14.07 7.53
C GLU A 90 8.97 14.18 9.04
N ILE A 91 8.54 13.07 9.66
CA ILE A 91 8.30 12.99 11.10
C ILE A 91 9.55 13.40 11.90
N LYS A 92 10.74 12.95 11.49
CA LYS A 92 12.00 13.29 12.15
C LYS A 92 12.40 14.75 11.94
N MET A 93 12.21 15.28 10.74
CA MET A 93 12.51 16.67 10.41
C MET A 93 11.58 17.63 11.15
N LEU A 94 10.30 17.29 11.27
CA LEU A 94 9.35 18.07 12.06
C LEU A 94 9.64 17.97 13.56
N TYR A 95 9.86 16.76 14.09
CA TYR A 95 10.13 16.57 15.52
C TYR A 95 11.42 17.28 15.97
N GLY A 96 12.47 17.25 15.14
CA GLY A 96 13.77 17.84 15.47
C GLY A 96 14.32 17.29 16.80
N ASN A 97 14.45 18.18 17.78
CA ASN A 97 14.95 17.87 19.12
C ASN A 97 13.80 17.72 20.14
N GLY A 98 12.54 17.90 19.72
CA GLY A 98 11.35 17.72 20.54
C GLY A 98 10.64 19.02 20.94
N PRO A 99 9.57 18.89 21.74
CA PRO A 99 8.78 20.02 22.21
C PRO A 99 9.64 20.98 23.05
N CYS A 100 9.60 22.26 22.73
CA CYS A 100 10.32 23.31 23.44
C CYS A 100 9.48 24.60 23.47
N ALA A 101 9.62 25.37 24.55
CA ALA A 101 8.95 26.64 24.66
C ALA A 101 9.63 27.71 23.80
N TYR A 102 8.84 28.62 23.24
CA TYR A 102 9.33 29.76 22.49
C TYR A 102 8.44 30.99 22.67
N MET A 103 9.00 32.15 22.34
CA MET A 103 8.26 33.41 22.16
C MET A 103 8.41 33.89 20.71
N GLN A 104 7.37 34.54 20.19
CA GLN A 104 7.45 35.20 18.89
C GLN A 104 8.00 36.62 19.07
N THR A 105 9.11 36.91 18.41
CA THR A 105 9.73 38.23 18.36
C THR A 105 9.76 38.74 16.93
N VAL A 106 9.76 40.06 16.76
CA VAL A 106 9.91 40.70 15.44
C VAL A 106 11.25 41.41 15.42
N GLU A 107 12.23 40.80 14.77
CA GLU A 107 13.57 41.37 14.58
C GLU A 107 13.76 41.74 13.11
N GLY A 108 14.11 43.00 12.83
CA GLY A 108 14.35 43.46 11.46
C GLY A 108 13.15 43.31 10.51
N GLY A 109 11.93 43.38 11.05
CA GLY A 109 10.68 43.23 10.29
C GLY A 109 10.33 41.78 9.90
N LYS A 110 11.05 40.78 10.43
CA LYS A 110 10.76 39.36 10.21
C LYS A 110 10.34 38.71 11.52
N LEU A 111 9.29 37.90 11.46
CA LEU A 111 8.85 37.08 12.59
C LEU A 111 9.91 36.01 12.87
N ARG A 112 10.35 35.90 14.12
CA ARG A 112 11.27 34.86 14.60
C ARG A 112 10.71 34.19 15.85
N ARG A 113 11.09 32.93 16.03
CA ARG A 113 10.80 32.14 17.23
C ARG A 113 12.08 32.06 18.05
N GLU A 114 12.06 32.64 19.25
CA GLU A 114 13.14 32.52 20.21
C GLU A 114 12.81 31.42 21.21
N TYR A 115 13.53 30.31 21.11
CA TYR A 115 13.34 29.15 21.99
C TYR A 115 14.01 29.40 23.34
N THR A 116 13.34 28.99 24.41
CA THR A 116 13.80 29.20 25.78
C THR A 116 13.32 28.08 26.70
N ALA A 117 14.04 27.89 27.80
CA ALA A 117 13.66 26.91 28.81
C ALA A 117 12.52 27.45 29.69
N LEU A 118 11.53 26.60 29.97
CA LEU A 118 10.45 26.90 30.90
C LEU A 118 10.42 25.79 31.97
N PRO A 119 11.13 25.96 33.11
CA PRO A 119 11.30 24.90 34.10
C PRO A 119 10.00 24.26 34.58
N ALA A 120 8.96 25.06 34.85
CA ALA A 120 7.66 24.56 35.28
C ALA A 120 6.93 23.72 34.22
N TRP A 121 7.12 24.05 32.94
CA TRP A 121 6.61 23.28 31.82
C TRP A 121 7.37 21.96 31.65
N ASP A 122 8.70 22.02 31.71
CA ASP A 122 9.57 20.85 31.57
C ASP A 122 9.34 19.84 32.71
N GLU A 123 9.19 20.32 33.94
CA GLU A 123 8.82 19.49 35.10
C GLU A 123 7.45 18.82 34.88
N TRP A 124 6.47 19.56 34.35
CA TRP A 124 5.17 18.98 34.04
C TRP A 124 5.25 17.88 32.98
N LEU A 125 5.99 18.08 31.89
CA LEU A 125 6.17 17.05 30.85
C LEU A 125 6.87 15.80 31.38
N ASN A 126 7.91 15.97 32.20
CA ASN A 126 8.68 14.86 32.75
C ASN A 126 7.90 14.06 33.82
N SER A 127 6.89 14.66 34.45
CA SER A 127 6.06 14.00 35.47
C SER A 127 4.99 13.03 34.93
N TRP A 128 4.79 12.93 33.61
CA TRP A 128 3.66 12.18 33.03
C TRP A 128 3.65 10.69 33.44
N GLN A 129 4.79 10.01 33.33
CA GLN A 129 4.85 8.58 33.65
C GLN A 129 4.65 8.33 35.15
N GLU A 130 5.18 9.20 36.01
CA GLU A 130 4.96 9.15 37.47
C GLU A 130 3.49 9.38 37.84
N ARG A 131 2.75 10.12 37.01
CA ARG A 131 1.30 10.34 37.13
C ARG A 131 0.46 9.21 36.52
N GLY A 132 1.09 8.12 36.06
CA GLY A 132 0.41 6.94 35.54
C GLY A 132 0.04 7.00 34.06
N MET A 133 0.64 7.91 33.29
CA MET A 133 0.48 7.96 31.83
C MET A 133 1.29 6.83 31.17
N GLU A 134 0.72 6.17 30.15
CA GLU A 134 1.37 5.05 29.46
C GLU A 134 2.63 5.47 28.68
N THR A 135 2.63 6.69 28.12
CA THR A 135 3.70 7.20 27.25
C THR A 135 4.32 8.47 27.82
N SER A 136 5.61 8.69 27.56
CA SER A 136 6.27 9.97 27.83
C SER A 136 5.77 11.06 26.88
N ALA A 137 6.01 12.33 27.23
CA ALA A 137 5.68 13.47 26.38
C ALA A 137 6.37 13.41 25.00
N GLN A 138 7.60 12.89 24.92
CA GLN A 138 8.35 12.76 23.68
C GLN A 138 7.72 11.70 22.75
N GLU A 139 7.32 10.55 23.30
CA GLU A 139 6.68 9.50 22.52
C GLU A 139 5.26 9.91 22.08
N PHE A 140 4.54 10.61 22.96
CA PHE A 140 3.27 11.25 22.62
C PHE A 140 3.42 12.21 21.43
N ALA A 141 4.39 13.14 21.48
CA ALA A 141 4.65 14.09 20.40
C ALA A 141 4.95 13.38 19.07
N LYS A 142 5.84 12.39 19.07
CA LYS A 142 6.17 11.61 17.87
C LYS A 142 4.95 10.88 17.31
N THR A 143 4.10 10.35 18.18
CA THR A 143 2.87 9.65 17.78
C THR A 143 1.86 10.62 17.15
N CYS A 144 1.68 11.81 17.72
CA CYS A 144 0.84 12.86 17.12
C CYS A 144 1.33 13.27 15.73
N ILE A 145 2.64 13.55 15.60
CA ILE A 145 3.25 13.90 14.30
C ILE A 145 3.08 12.75 13.30
N LYS A 146 3.31 11.51 13.72
CA LYS A 146 3.14 10.34 12.86
C LYS A 146 1.70 10.19 12.39
N ASN A 147 0.72 10.31 13.28
CA ASN A 147 -0.68 10.19 12.92
C ASN A 147 -1.11 11.33 12.00
N TYR A 148 -0.61 12.55 12.22
CA TYR A 148 -0.79 13.67 11.31
C TYR A 148 -0.29 13.37 9.89
N TYR A 149 0.97 12.95 9.73
CA TYR A 149 1.50 12.61 8.41
C TYR A 149 0.83 11.39 7.77
N TRP A 150 0.29 10.45 8.55
CA TRP A 150 -0.39 9.29 7.98
C TRP A 150 -1.82 9.59 7.57
N PHE A 151 -2.53 10.42 8.34
CA PHE A 151 -3.98 10.52 8.24
C PHE A 151 -4.51 11.94 8.00
N GLY A 152 -3.70 12.99 8.17
CA GLY A 152 -4.11 14.40 8.14
C GLY A 152 -4.79 14.88 9.42
N ASP A 153 -5.00 13.99 10.39
CA ASP A 153 -5.55 14.28 11.72
C ASP A 153 -4.99 13.37 12.80
N TYR A 154 -5.31 13.68 14.05
CA TYR A 154 -5.07 12.80 15.19
C TYR A 154 -5.99 13.15 16.37
N PHE A 155 -6.10 12.21 17.30
CA PHE A 155 -6.93 12.35 18.49
C PHE A 155 -6.07 12.30 19.74
N VAL A 156 -6.41 13.16 20.70
CA VAL A 156 -5.68 13.25 21.97
C VAL A 156 -6.67 13.09 23.11
N LYS A 157 -6.40 12.15 24.00
CA LYS A 157 -7.16 11.96 25.23
C LYS A 157 -6.51 12.77 26.35
N TRP A 158 -7.28 13.70 26.88
CA TRP A 158 -6.92 14.55 28.01
C TRP A 158 -7.17 13.80 29.30
N ARG A 159 -6.18 13.76 30.20
CA ARG A 159 -6.35 13.26 31.56
C ARG A 159 -6.41 14.44 32.53
N PHE A 160 -7.53 14.57 33.23
CA PHE A 160 -7.72 15.67 34.19
C PHE A 160 -7.38 15.24 35.61
N SER A 161 -6.76 16.15 36.36
CA SER A 161 -6.43 15.95 37.77
C SER A 161 -7.70 15.98 38.62
N ARG A 162 -7.90 14.99 39.51
CA ARG A 162 -9.01 15.01 40.49
C ARG A 162 -8.98 16.24 41.39
N GLY A 163 -7.77 16.73 41.71
CA GLY A 163 -7.53 17.91 42.55
C GLY A 163 -7.63 19.26 41.84
N LYS A 164 -8.08 19.32 40.57
CA LYS A 164 -8.17 20.59 39.83
C LYS A 164 -9.01 21.67 40.52
N ARG A 165 -10.02 21.25 41.30
CA ARG A 165 -10.92 22.16 42.05
C ARG A 165 -10.29 22.75 43.31
N ILE A 166 -9.17 22.21 43.78
CA ILE A 166 -8.47 22.63 45.00
C ILE A 166 -7.08 23.21 44.69
N GLY A 167 -6.86 23.65 43.44
CA GLY A 167 -5.64 24.37 43.04
C GLY A 167 -4.52 23.52 42.42
N MET A 168 -4.74 22.21 42.19
CA MET A 168 -3.79 21.43 41.38
C MET A 168 -3.92 21.79 39.89
N LEU A 169 -2.86 21.57 39.12
CA LEU A 169 -2.87 21.74 37.66
C LEU A 169 -4.04 20.96 37.03
N PRO A 170 -4.92 21.60 36.23
CA PRO A 170 -6.10 20.96 35.68
C PRO A 170 -5.83 19.70 34.85
N VAL A 171 -4.79 19.72 34.01
CA VAL A 171 -4.42 18.62 33.11
C VAL A 171 -3.23 17.86 33.69
N ALA A 172 -3.43 16.57 33.97
CA ALA A 172 -2.40 15.68 34.49
C ALA A 172 -1.39 15.25 33.40
N GLY A 173 -1.89 15.00 32.19
CA GLY A 173 -1.12 14.60 31.00
C GLY A 173 -2.02 14.33 29.79
N LEU A 174 -1.41 14.01 28.64
CA LEU A 174 -2.10 13.70 27.38
C LEU A 174 -1.73 12.30 26.87
N GLU A 175 -2.69 11.56 26.31
CA GLU A 175 -2.47 10.25 25.69
C GLU A 175 -2.83 10.31 24.19
N PRO A 176 -2.02 9.72 23.30
CA PRO A 176 -2.40 9.62 21.90
C PRO A 176 -3.46 8.53 21.75
N LEU A 177 -4.46 8.76 20.90
CA LEU A 177 -5.40 7.71 20.50
C LEU A 177 -5.18 7.31 19.04
N GLU A 178 -5.26 6.01 18.79
CA GLU A 178 -5.18 5.44 17.45
C GLU A 178 -6.35 5.92 16.57
N ASN A 179 -6.04 6.53 15.43
CA ASN A 179 -7.04 7.10 14.51
C ASN A 179 -8.07 6.06 14.04
N LYS A 180 -7.62 4.82 13.79
CA LYS A 180 -8.51 3.69 13.42
C LYS A 180 -9.59 3.39 14.46
N HIS A 181 -9.40 3.80 15.72
CA HIS A 181 -10.34 3.54 16.81
C HIS A 181 -11.28 4.71 17.09
N CYS A 182 -11.00 5.91 16.59
CA CYS A 182 -11.74 7.12 16.94
C CYS A 182 -12.70 7.53 15.82
N ARG A 183 -13.93 7.90 16.19
CA ARG A 183 -14.92 8.48 15.29
C ARG A 183 -15.62 9.67 15.92
N LEU A 184 -15.88 10.71 15.12
CA LEU A 184 -16.69 11.85 15.49
C LEU A 184 -18.15 11.41 15.68
N ALA A 185 -18.77 11.88 16.75
CA ALA A 185 -20.12 11.49 17.12
C ALA A 185 -20.95 12.70 17.59
N THR A 186 -22.25 12.65 17.29
CA THR A 186 -23.25 13.63 17.71
C THR A 186 -24.48 12.92 18.28
N THR A 187 -25.26 13.62 19.10
CA THR A 187 -26.57 13.16 19.59
C THR A 187 -27.72 13.62 18.70
N ARG A 188 -27.44 14.45 17.68
CA ARG A 188 -28.40 14.86 16.67
C ARG A 188 -28.96 13.65 15.93
N LYS A 189 -30.27 13.64 15.66
CA LYS A 189 -30.96 12.52 14.99
C LYS A 189 -31.27 12.80 13.51
N ASP A 190 -31.12 14.05 13.10
CA ASP A 190 -31.43 14.62 11.79
C ASP A 190 -30.24 14.62 10.83
N VAL A 191 -29.16 13.90 11.16
CA VAL A 191 -27.91 13.82 10.36
C VAL A 191 -28.10 13.36 8.91
N ALA A 192 -29.23 12.73 8.60
CA ALA A 192 -29.56 12.23 7.26
C ALA A 192 -30.31 13.25 6.38
N TYR A 193 -30.86 14.32 6.95
CA TYR A 193 -31.73 15.26 6.24
C TYR A 193 -31.36 16.73 6.46
N ASP A 194 -30.55 17.04 7.47
CA ASP A 194 -30.05 18.38 7.73
C ASP A 194 -28.53 18.47 7.56
N GLN A 195 -28.05 19.68 7.27
CA GLN A 195 -26.64 19.95 7.12
C GLN A 195 -25.93 19.91 8.48
N ILE A 196 -24.98 18.98 8.61
CA ILE A 196 -24.15 18.87 9.80
C ILE A 196 -22.88 19.71 9.64
N ASN A 197 -22.54 20.47 10.67
CA ASN A 197 -21.30 21.22 10.78
C ASN A 197 -20.32 20.52 11.73
N TYR A 198 -19.03 20.86 11.62
CA TYR A 198 -18.00 20.30 12.50
C TYR A 198 -18.25 20.60 14.00
N GLY A 199 -18.96 21.70 14.30
CA GLY A 199 -19.35 22.10 15.64
C GLY A 199 -20.46 21.22 16.25
N ASP A 200 -21.24 20.50 15.45
CA ASP A 200 -22.30 19.62 15.95
C ASP A 200 -21.77 18.32 16.59
N PHE A 201 -20.50 18.00 16.35
CA PHE A 201 -19.84 16.87 16.99
C PHE A 201 -19.37 17.25 18.39
N ASN A 202 -20.11 16.76 19.39
CA ASN A 202 -19.81 16.99 20.80
C ASN A 202 -19.18 15.78 21.49
N ASN A 203 -19.05 14.65 20.79
CA ASN A 203 -18.55 13.40 21.35
C ASN A 203 -17.59 12.69 20.40
N ILE A 204 -16.69 11.89 20.96
CA ILE A 204 -15.79 10.99 20.22
C ILE A 204 -16.09 9.56 20.66
N ALA A 205 -16.49 8.72 19.70
CA ALA A 205 -16.67 7.29 19.89
C ALA A 205 -15.33 6.57 19.69
N VAL A 206 -14.89 5.82 20.70
CA VAL A 206 -13.61 5.11 20.71
C VAL A 206 -13.87 3.61 20.87
N GLY A 207 -13.43 2.81 19.90
CA GLY A 207 -13.60 1.35 19.94
C GLY A 207 -12.99 0.64 18.73
N ARG A 208 -13.26 -0.66 18.61
CA ARG A 208 -12.83 -1.47 17.46
C ARG A 208 -13.92 -1.43 16.39
N TRP A 209 -13.62 -0.90 15.21
CA TRP A 209 -14.58 -0.72 14.13
C TRP A 209 -14.56 -1.83 13.07
N THR A 210 -13.50 -2.64 13.03
CA THR A 210 -13.20 -3.59 11.96
C THR A 210 -14.19 -4.77 11.84
N TYR A 211 -15.07 -5.01 12.84
CA TYR A 211 -16.02 -6.14 12.84
C TYR A 211 -17.44 -5.81 13.33
N GLY A 212 -17.79 -4.52 13.52
CA GLY A 212 -19.14 -4.09 13.92
C GLY A 212 -19.67 -4.57 15.30
N LEU A 213 -18.93 -5.43 16.01
CA LEU A 213 -19.31 -6.03 17.30
C LEU A 213 -18.51 -5.44 18.48
N GLY A 214 -17.99 -4.22 18.33
CA GLY A 214 -17.09 -3.61 19.32
C GLY A 214 -17.83 -3.05 20.54
N ASN A 215 -17.20 -3.13 21.72
CA ASN A 215 -17.57 -2.26 22.84
C ASN A 215 -17.05 -0.84 22.57
N TYR A 216 -17.96 0.11 22.43
CA TYR A 216 -17.63 1.52 22.16
C TYR A 216 -17.70 2.36 23.43
N LYS A 217 -16.63 3.11 23.71
CA LYS A 217 -16.60 4.12 24.77
C LYS A 217 -16.86 5.48 24.14
N ILE A 218 -17.78 6.24 24.70
CA ILE A 218 -18.08 7.60 24.24
C ILE A 218 -17.43 8.58 25.21
N TYR A 219 -16.58 9.45 24.68
CA TYR A 219 -15.96 10.53 25.44
C TYR A 219 -16.52 11.87 24.96
N PRO A 220 -16.68 12.87 25.84
CA PRO A 220 -16.96 14.23 25.39
C PRO A 220 -15.80 14.72 24.53
N LYS A 221 -16.13 15.40 23.42
CA LYS A 221 -15.14 16.09 22.60
C LYS A 221 -14.65 17.30 23.39
N PHE A 222 -13.35 17.45 23.54
CA PHE A 222 -12.75 18.52 24.32
C PHE A 222 -13.11 19.89 23.73
N ALA A 223 -13.68 20.74 24.58
CA ALA A 223 -13.90 22.16 24.35
C ALA A 223 -13.29 22.95 25.51
N LEU A 224 -12.51 23.98 25.19
CA LEU A 224 -11.81 24.78 26.19
C LEU A 224 -12.77 25.46 27.18
N SER A 225 -13.96 25.85 26.72
CA SER A 225 -15.03 26.47 27.54
C SER A 225 -15.66 25.51 28.56
N GLU A 226 -15.47 24.20 28.41
CA GLU A 226 -16.13 23.18 29.22
C GLU A 226 -15.15 22.44 30.14
N VAL A 227 -13.91 22.92 30.27
CA VAL A 227 -12.85 22.22 31.00
C VAL A 227 -13.23 21.90 32.45
N ASP A 228 -14.03 22.75 33.10
CA ASP A 228 -14.50 22.52 34.47
C ASP A 228 -15.47 21.34 34.58
N ASN A 229 -16.21 21.03 33.50
CA ASN A 229 -17.19 19.94 33.43
C ASN A 229 -16.54 18.57 33.29
N TYR A 230 -15.31 18.48 32.76
CA TYR A 230 -14.65 17.20 32.53
C TYR A 230 -14.09 16.61 33.83
N LEU A 231 -14.66 15.51 34.31
CA LEU A 231 -14.25 14.87 35.57
C LEU A 231 -12.94 14.10 35.46
N PHE A 232 -12.79 13.26 34.43
CA PHE A 232 -11.65 12.34 34.31
C PHE A 232 -10.95 12.44 32.95
N ALA A 233 -11.71 12.49 31.86
CA ALA A 233 -11.16 12.54 30.51
C ALA A 233 -12.09 13.22 29.52
N ALA A 234 -11.50 13.82 28.50
CA ALA A 234 -12.13 14.29 27.27
C ALA A 234 -11.21 13.98 26.09
N VAL A 235 -11.72 13.98 24.86
CA VAL A 235 -10.90 13.70 23.67
C VAL A 235 -10.94 14.89 22.73
N SER A 236 -9.80 15.49 22.39
CA SER A 236 -9.71 16.48 21.32
C SER A 236 -9.41 15.80 19.98
N HIS A 237 -9.76 16.50 18.91
CA HIS A 237 -9.49 16.12 17.54
C HIS A 237 -8.75 17.28 16.88
N HIS A 238 -7.54 17.01 16.40
CA HIS A 238 -6.63 17.97 15.79
C HIS A 238 -6.44 17.58 14.33
N ARG A 239 -6.55 18.54 13.41
CA ARG A 239 -6.53 18.24 11.98
C ARG A 239 -6.08 19.43 11.15
N GLU A 240 -5.53 19.13 10.00
CA GLU A 240 -5.60 20.03 8.86
C GLU A 240 -6.98 19.88 8.21
N LYS A 241 -7.69 21.00 7.97
CA LYS A 241 -9.04 20.94 7.38
C LYS A 241 -8.92 20.62 5.90
N SER A 242 -9.19 19.37 5.54
CA SER A 242 -9.39 18.98 4.14
C SER A 242 -10.73 19.47 3.60
N VAL A 243 -10.76 19.82 2.32
CA VAL A 243 -11.99 20.27 1.64
C VAL A 243 -13.06 19.18 1.72
N ASP A 244 -14.30 19.56 2.00
CA ASP A 244 -15.47 18.66 2.10
C ASP A 244 -15.40 17.51 3.14
N GLU A 245 -14.41 17.51 4.05
CA GLU A 245 -14.25 16.42 5.05
C GLU A 245 -14.39 16.88 6.51
N PHE A 246 -14.98 16.06 7.39
CA PHE A 246 -14.98 16.31 8.85
C PHE A 246 -13.73 15.79 9.56
N TYR A 247 -13.15 14.72 9.04
CA TYR A 247 -11.84 14.23 9.46
C TYR A 247 -10.74 15.03 8.75
N GLY A 248 -9.50 14.89 9.21
CA GLY A 248 -8.37 15.22 8.36
C GLY A 248 -8.13 14.11 7.35
N VAL A 249 -7.63 14.50 6.18
CA VAL A 249 -7.23 13.60 5.12
C VAL A 249 -5.83 14.00 4.67
N ASN A 250 -4.94 13.01 4.55
CA ASN A 250 -3.70 13.22 3.84
C ASN A 250 -4.00 13.32 2.33
N GLU A 251 -4.21 14.53 1.85
CA GLU A 251 -4.57 14.82 0.45
C GLU A 251 -3.47 14.36 -0.52
N THR A 252 -2.20 14.44 -0.10
CA THR A 252 -1.06 13.90 -0.85
C THR A 252 -1.18 12.39 -1.07
N HIS A 253 -1.47 11.63 0.00
CA HIS A 253 -1.69 10.19 -0.08
C HIS A 253 -2.90 9.88 -0.97
N GLN A 254 -4.00 10.63 -0.82
CA GLN A 254 -5.21 10.44 -1.61
C GLN A 254 -4.98 10.70 -3.10
N GLY A 255 -4.26 11.78 -3.46
CA GLY A 255 -3.92 12.10 -4.84
C GLY A 255 -2.93 11.13 -5.47
N ALA A 256 -1.95 10.64 -4.69
CA ALA A 256 -0.96 9.67 -5.16
C ALA A 256 -1.45 8.20 -5.09
N ARG A 257 -2.62 7.94 -4.50
CA ARG A 257 -3.15 6.59 -4.22
C ARG A 257 -3.08 5.62 -5.41
N PRO A 258 -3.43 6.01 -6.66
CA PRO A 258 -3.30 5.11 -7.81
C PRO A 258 -1.85 4.65 -8.08
N TYR A 259 -0.87 5.55 -7.93
CA TYR A 259 0.55 5.23 -8.08
C TYR A 259 1.05 4.33 -6.94
N ILE A 260 0.59 4.57 -5.70
CA ILE A 260 0.90 3.73 -4.53
C ILE A 260 0.42 2.31 -4.78
N GLN A 261 -0.86 2.15 -5.12
CA GLN A 261 -1.46 0.84 -5.37
C GLN A 261 -0.85 0.12 -6.57
N GLY A 262 -0.51 0.86 -7.63
CA GLY A 262 0.20 0.31 -8.79
C GLY A 262 1.59 -0.21 -8.41
N SER A 263 2.41 0.63 -7.77
CA SER A 263 3.77 0.29 -7.36
C SER A 263 3.81 -0.88 -6.37
N ASN A 264 2.88 -0.93 -5.40
CA ASN A 264 2.78 -2.03 -4.44
C ASN A 264 2.55 -3.40 -5.11
N LYS A 265 1.91 -3.43 -6.29
CA LYS A 265 1.63 -4.66 -7.04
C LYS A 265 2.73 -5.06 -8.01
N THR A 266 3.64 -4.15 -8.39
CA THR A 266 4.69 -4.40 -9.39
C THR A 266 5.50 -5.65 -9.09
N ALA A 267 6.03 -5.79 -7.87
CA ALA A 267 6.82 -6.95 -7.48
C ALA A 267 5.99 -8.25 -7.51
N SER A 268 4.71 -8.18 -7.11
CA SER A 268 3.80 -9.33 -7.18
C SER A 268 3.52 -9.74 -8.63
N TYR A 269 3.39 -8.79 -9.56
CA TYR A 269 3.18 -9.08 -10.97
C TYR A 269 4.42 -9.71 -11.61
N ILE A 270 5.61 -9.18 -11.33
CA ILE A 270 6.88 -9.77 -11.79
C ILE A 270 7.02 -11.19 -11.24
N ASN A 271 6.83 -11.39 -9.93
CA ASN A 271 6.95 -12.72 -9.31
C ASN A 271 5.89 -13.70 -9.83
N SER A 272 4.66 -13.25 -10.02
CA SER A 272 3.59 -14.08 -10.62
C SER A 272 3.96 -14.46 -12.06
N PHE A 273 4.44 -13.51 -12.85
CA PHE A 273 4.88 -13.78 -14.21
C PHE A 273 6.04 -14.77 -14.23
N LEU A 274 7.07 -14.60 -13.40
CA LEU A 274 8.21 -15.54 -13.33
C LEU A 274 7.81 -16.95 -12.88
N ARG A 275 6.79 -17.07 -12.02
CA ARG A 275 6.30 -18.37 -11.55
C ARG A 275 5.38 -19.08 -12.56
N ASN A 276 4.54 -18.32 -13.25
CA ASN A 276 3.44 -18.85 -14.04
C ASN A 276 3.67 -18.74 -15.55
N SER A 277 4.68 -17.99 -16.00
CA SER A 277 4.96 -17.82 -17.42
C SER A 277 5.39 -19.14 -18.05
N LEU A 278 4.76 -19.48 -19.17
CA LEU A 278 5.11 -20.63 -19.97
C LEU A 278 6.47 -20.38 -20.62
N ALA A 279 7.51 -21.04 -20.15
CA ALA A 279 8.86 -20.98 -20.74
C ALA A 279 8.99 -21.83 -22.02
N ALA A 280 7.92 -21.99 -22.80
CA ALA A 280 7.96 -22.73 -24.06
C ALA A 280 8.59 -21.85 -25.14
N LYS A 281 9.90 -22.03 -25.36
CA LYS A 281 10.64 -21.31 -26.41
C LYS A 281 10.32 -21.82 -27.82
N ILE A 282 9.89 -23.08 -27.94
CA ILE A 282 9.75 -23.79 -29.21
C ILE A 282 8.36 -24.44 -29.29
N HIS A 283 7.64 -24.15 -30.36
CA HIS A 283 6.39 -24.79 -30.76
C HIS A 283 6.65 -25.70 -31.97
N ILE A 284 6.48 -27.02 -31.79
CA ILE A 284 6.70 -28.00 -32.85
C ILE A 284 5.34 -28.43 -33.40
N ILE A 285 5.12 -28.17 -34.69
CA ILE A 285 3.92 -28.58 -35.42
C ILE A 285 4.27 -29.81 -36.26
N ILE A 286 3.62 -30.93 -35.96
CA ILE A 286 3.80 -32.20 -36.67
C ILE A 286 2.74 -32.32 -37.76
N PRO A 287 3.11 -32.50 -39.04
CA PRO A 287 2.13 -32.65 -40.11
C PRO A 287 1.37 -33.98 -39.98
N ASN A 288 0.04 -33.93 -40.06
CA ASN A 288 -0.82 -35.11 -39.90
C ASN A 288 -0.54 -36.19 -40.96
N ALA A 289 -0.13 -35.79 -42.18
CA ALA A 289 0.28 -36.70 -43.23
C ALA A 289 1.49 -37.57 -42.83
N TRP A 290 2.47 -36.98 -42.12
CA TRP A 290 3.61 -37.71 -41.59
C TRP A 290 3.19 -38.69 -40.49
N VAL A 291 2.30 -38.27 -39.57
CA VAL A 291 1.76 -39.14 -38.51
C VAL A 291 1.04 -40.35 -39.12
N SER A 292 0.20 -40.10 -40.13
CA SER A 292 -0.54 -41.14 -40.84
C SER A 292 0.38 -42.09 -41.62
N SER A 293 1.43 -41.57 -42.24
CA SER A 293 2.46 -42.38 -42.91
C SER A 293 3.19 -43.30 -41.93
N LYS A 294 3.56 -42.79 -40.75
CA LYS A 294 4.20 -43.58 -39.69
C LYS A 294 3.27 -44.63 -39.09
N ARG A 295 1.98 -44.31 -38.93
CA ARG A 295 0.95 -45.29 -38.56
C ARG A 295 0.94 -46.46 -39.55
N ASN A 296 0.87 -46.18 -40.84
CA ASN A 296 0.87 -47.21 -41.89
C ASN A 296 2.16 -48.03 -41.93
N GLN A 297 3.32 -47.41 -41.71
CA GLN A 297 4.60 -48.12 -41.62
C GLN A 297 4.62 -49.10 -40.44
N LEU A 298 4.15 -48.68 -39.26
CA LEU A 298 4.09 -49.53 -38.07
C LEU A 298 3.13 -50.72 -38.27
N VAL A 299 1.96 -50.51 -38.88
CA VAL A 299 1.02 -51.60 -39.20
C VAL A 299 1.69 -52.66 -40.09
N LYS A 300 2.37 -52.23 -41.15
CA LYS A 300 3.10 -53.15 -42.05
C LYS A 300 4.21 -53.92 -41.34
N LEU A 301 4.94 -53.26 -40.43
CA LEU A 301 5.99 -53.91 -39.65
C LEU A 301 5.41 -54.91 -38.63
N CYS A 302 4.25 -54.65 -38.04
CA CYS A 302 3.54 -55.63 -37.21
C CYS A 302 3.14 -56.87 -38.03
N GLU A 303 2.61 -56.68 -39.24
CA GLU A 303 2.25 -57.77 -40.15
C GLU A 303 3.46 -58.60 -40.58
N GLU A 304 4.58 -57.94 -40.90
CA GLU A 304 5.84 -58.62 -41.19
C GLU A 304 6.35 -59.42 -39.98
N ASN A 305 6.22 -58.87 -38.78
CA ASN A 305 6.55 -59.57 -37.54
C ASN A 305 5.65 -60.79 -37.28
N LYS A 306 4.37 -60.77 -37.69
CA LYS A 306 3.52 -62.00 -37.66
C LYS A 306 4.12 -63.10 -38.53
N ILE A 307 4.60 -62.75 -39.72
CA ILE A 307 5.20 -63.69 -40.67
C ILE A 307 6.57 -64.19 -40.17
N ARG A 308 7.38 -63.32 -39.56
CA ARG A 308 8.67 -63.72 -38.97
C ARG A 308 8.49 -64.60 -37.74
N SER A 309 7.49 -64.30 -36.92
CA SER A 309 7.11 -65.12 -35.76
C SER A 309 6.67 -66.52 -36.18
N SER A 310 5.90 -66.66 -37.27
CA SER A 310 5.50 -67.98 -37.78
C SER A 310 6.67 -68.77 -38.38
N LYS A 311 7.74 -68.09 -38.81
CA LYS A 311 8.99 -68.67 -39.30
C LYS A 311 10.06 -68.85 -38.21
N LYS A 312 9.76 -68.61 -36.93
CA LYS A 312 10.71 -68.63 -35.79
C LYS A 312 11.95 -67.75 -36.00
N GLN A 313 11.78 -66.60 -36.65
CA GLN A 313 12.83 -65.61 -36.84
C GLN A 313 12.71 -64.48 -35.81
N ASP A 314 13.82 -63.79 -35.54
CA ASP A 314 13.84 -62.64 -34.64
C ASP A 314 12.92 -61.52 -35.14
N LEU A 315 12.16 -60.94 -34.21
CA LEU A 315 11.23 -59.86 -34.47
C LEU A 315 11.98 -58.57 -34.79
N VAL A 316 11.47 -57.82 -35.77
CA VAL A 316 11.99 -56.51 -36.14
C VAL A 316 11.64 -55.50 -35.06
N LYS A 317 12.66 -54.78 -34.61
CA LYS A 317 12.53 -53.56 -33.80
C LYS A 317 12.61 -52.34 -34.70
N TYR A 318 11.87 -51.28 -34.38
CA TYR A 318 11.88 -50.04 -35.15
C TYR A 318 12.30 -48.87 -34.27
N ASN A 319 13.39 -48.19 -34.64
CA ASN A 319 14.04 -47.15 -33.83
C ASN A 319 14.23 -47.55 -32.36
N GLY A 320 14.55 -48.83 -32.11
CA GLY A 320 14.76 -49.38 -30.77
C GLY A 320 13.48 -49.81 -30.03
N ILE A 321 12.29 -49.56 -30.57
CA ILE A 321 11.00 -49.98 -30.01
C ILE A 321 10.69 -51.42 -30.42
N SER A 322 10.24 -52.23 -29.46
CA SER A 322 9.74 -53.58 -29.75
C SER A 322 8.28 -53.49 -30.22
N ILE A 323 8.07 -53.56 -31.54
CA ILE A 323 6.76 -53.39 -32.17
C ILE A 323 5.82 -54.57 -31.89
N GLY A 324 6.38 -55.79 -31.80
CA GLY A 324 5.59 -57.01 -31.66
C GLY A 324 4.83 -57.39 -32.93
N THR A 325 3.82 -58.25 -32.79
CA THR A 325 3.04 -58.83 -33.90
C THR A 325 1.68 -58.18 -34.10
N GLU A 326 1.20 -57.34 -33.19
CA GLU A 326 -0.11 -56.69 -33.28
C GLU A 326 0.03 -55.18 -33.16
N TYR A 327 -0.64 -54.44 -34.03
CA TYR A 327 -0.59 -52.99 -34.01
C TYR A 327 -1.41 -52.43 -32.84
N ARG A 328 -0.84 -51.45 -32.14
CA ARG A 328 -1.51 -50.69 -31.07
C ARG A 328 -1.19 -49.21 -31.24
N GLU A 329 -2.18 -48.34 -31.04
CA GLU A 329 -2.01 -46.88 -31.16
C GLU A 329 -0.93 -46.36 -30.19
N SER A 330 -0.74 -47.03 -29.05
CA SER A 330 0.33 -46.74 -28.09
C SER A 330 1.74 -46.79 -28.70
N LEU A 331 1.98 -47.66 -29.70
CA LEU A 331 3.27 -47.77 -30.40
C LEU A 331 3.57 -46.52 -31.23
N LEU A 332 2.54 -45.92 -31.83
CA LEU A 332 2.69 -44.67 -32.58
C LEU A 332 3.01 -43.51 -31.63
N VAL A 333 2.31 -43.43 -30.49
CA VAL A 333 2.58 -42.42 -29.46
C VAL A 333 4.00 -42.57 -28.89
N GLU A 334 4.45 -43.80 -28.66
CA GLU A 334 5.82 -44.08 -28.19
C GLU A 334 6.87 -43.66 -29.23
N TYR A 335 6.64 -43.97 -30.50
CA TYR A 335 7.51 -43.54 -31.60
C TYR A 335 7.57 -42.02 -31.71
N MET A 336 6.42 -41.33 -31.66
CA MET A 336 6.36 -39.87 -31.71
C MET A 336 7.10 -39.25 -30.52
N ARG A 337 6.96 -39.81 -29.32
CA ARG A 337 7.70 -39.36 -28.13
C ARG A 337 9.21 -39.50 -28.29
N LEU A 338 9.70 -40.58 -28.89
CA LEU A 338 11.13 -40.77 -29.13
C LEU A 338 11.67 -39.79 -30.17
N GLU A 339 10.96 -39.54 -31.26
CA GLU A 339 11.36 -38.54 -32.24
C GLU A 339 11.33 -37.12 -31.66
N LEU A 340 10.28 -36.77 -30.89
CA LEU A 340 10.22 -35.50 -30.17
C LEU A 340 11.34 -35.36 -29.13
N ARG A 341 11.76 -36.45 -28.47
CA ARG A 341 12.89 -36.43 -27.54
C ARG A 341 14.20 -36.14 -28.27
N LYS A 342 14.46 -36.76 -29.43
CA LYS A 342 15.65 -36.45 -30.24
C LYS A 342 15.68 -34.99 -30.68
N ILE A 343 14.54 -34.47 -31.14
CA ILE A 343 14.42 -33.06 -31.51
C ILE A 343 14.63 -32.16 -30.29
N GLY A 344 14.04 -32.52 -29.14
CA GLY A 344 14.23 -31.84 -27.87
C GLY A 344 15.70 -31.80 -27.45
N ASP A 345 16.39 -32.94 -27.44
CA ASP A 345 17.81 -33.06 -27.06
C ASP A 345 18.71 -32.28 -28.02
N TYR A 346 18.33 -32.13 -29.29
CA TYR A 346 19.08 -31.36 -30.28
C TYR A 346 18.85 -29.84 -30.18
N LEU A 347 17.64 -29.41 -29.80
CA LEU A 347 17.24 -27.99 -29.77
C LEU A 347 17.28 -27.36 -28.38
N SER A 348 17.49 -28.17 -27.33
CA SER A 348 17.52 -27.71 -25.93
C SER A 348 18.88 -27.94 -25.28
N GLY A 349 19.21 -27.14 -24.27
CA GLY A 349 20.48 -27.22 -23.54
C GLY A 349 21.48 -26.12 -23.91
N ALA A 350 22.38 -25.80 -22.98
CA ALA A 350 23.35 -24.73 -23.14
C ALA A 350 24.31 -24.97 -24.33
N ASP A 351 24.72 -26.22 -24.53
CA ASP A 351 25.67 -26.65 -25.57
C ASP A 351 25.05 -26.81 -26.97
N ASN A 352 23.73 -26.63 -27.08
CA ASN A 352 22.97 -26.85 -28.32
C ASN A 352 22.49 -25.54 -28.97
N GLN A 353 22.92 -24.39 -28.45
CA GLN A 353 22.55 -23.09 -28.97
C GLN A 353 23.23 -22.82 -30.33
N GLY A 354 22.46 -22.36 -31.32
CA GLY A 354 22.96 -21.96 -32.64
C GLY A 354 23.15 -23.11 -33.64
N LYS A 355 22.70 -24.32 -33.34
CA LYS A 355 22.77 -25.47 -34.26
C LYS A 355 21.75 -25.33 -35.40
N ALA A 356 22.16 -25.71 -36.62
CA ALA A 356 21.28 -25.74 -37.77
C ALA A 356 20.33 -26.95 -37.71
N TYR A 357 19.06 -26.77 -38.04
CA TYR A 357 18.08 -27.86 -38.16
C TYR A 357 17.60 -27.93 -39.61
N SER A 358 17.53 -29.14 -40.16
CA SER A 358 17.06 -29.39 -41.53
C SER A 358 15.88 -30.35 -41.49
N SER A 359 14.86 -30.07 -42.30
CA SER A 359 13.71 -30.95 -42.49
C SER A 359 13.35 -31.04 -43.97
N ILE A 360 12.67 -32.13 -44.33
CA ILE A 360 12.24 -32.40 -45.70
C ILE A 360 10.72 -32.20 -45.76
N SER A 361 10.25 -31.36 -46.68
CA SER A 361 8.82 -31.18 -46.96
C SER A 361 8.37 -32.01 -48.16
N PHE A 362 7.07 -32.30 -48.24
CA PHE A 362 6.47 -32.97 -49.40
C PHE A 362 5.04 -32.45 -49.62
N MET A 363 4.54 -32.56 -50.86
CA MET A 363 3.17 -32.16 -51.20
C MET A 363 2.21 -33.33 -51.00
N ASP A 364 1.03 -33.08 -50.44
CA ASP A 364 -0.05 -34.07 -50.41
C ASP A 364 -0.79 -34.17 -51.75
N SER A 365 -1.68 -35.15 -51.88
CA SER A 365 -2.50 -35.39 -53.07
C SER A 365 -3.45 -34.23 -53.41
N SER A 366 -3.66 -33.30 -52.47
CA SER A 366 -4.49 -32.12 -52.63
C SER A 366 -3.66 -30.87 -52.95
N GLY A 367 -2.34 -31.01 -53.11
CA GLY A 367 -1.42 -29.92 -53.45
C GLY A 367 -0.97 -29.07 -52.26
N ASN A 368 -1.26 -29.45 -51.02
CA ASN A 368 -0.80 -28.72 -49.84
C ASN A 368 0.57 -29.21 -49.38
N GLU A 369 1.43 -28.27 -48.99
CA GLU A 369 2.75 -28.58 -48.44
C GLU A 369 2.63 -29.14 -47.01
N GLN A 370 3.14 -30.36 -46.83
CA GLN A 370 3.26 -31.04 -45.56
C GLN A 370 4.71 -30.92 -45.08
N GLN A 371 4.91 -30.10 -44.05
CA GLN A 371 6.23 -29.84 -43.49
C GLN A 371 6.19 -29.78 -41.96
N TRP A 372 7.30 -30.18 -41.34
CA TRP A 372 7.52 -29.93 -39.93
C TRP A 372 7.79 -28.44 -39.73
N ARG A 373 7.03 -27.79 -38.83
CA ARG A 373 7.28 -26.38 -38.49
C ARG A 373 7.77 -26.29 -37.06
N ILE A 374 8.84 -25.53 -36.89
CA ILE A 374 9.43 -25.24 -35.59
C ILE A 374 9.34 -23.73 -35.44
N GLU A 375 8.34 -23.28 -34.69
CA GLU A 375 8.05 -21.87 -34.48
C GLU A 375 8.64 -21.44 -33.13
N THR A 376 9.24 -20.27 -33.10
CA THR A 376 9.65 -19.65 -31.82
C THR A 376 8.50 -18.83 -31.29
N ILE A 377 8.13 -19.06 -30.03
CA ILE A 377 7.12 -18.24 -29.37
C ILE A 377 7.84 -17.01 -28.80
N ASP A 378 7.55 -15.84 -29.37
CA ASP A 378 8.03 -14.57 -28.82
C ASP A 378 7.18 -14.16 -27.63
N LEU A 379 7.68 -14.44 -26.43
CA LEU A 379 7.00 -14.16 -25.17
C LEU A 379 7.09 -12.69 -24.74
N LYS A 380 7.88 -11.84 -25.44
CA LYS A 380 8.10 -10.42 -25.12
C LYS A 380 8.30 -10.13 -23.62
N TYR A 381 9.00 -11.05 -22.93
CA TYR A 381 9.16 -11.02 -21.48
C TYR A 381 9.96 -9.79 -21.04
N LYS A 382 10.95 -9.40 -21.85
CA LYS A 382 11.81 -8.26 -21.60
C LYS A 382 10.99 -6.98 -21.63
N GLU A 383 10.20 -6.78 -22.67
CA GLU A 383 9.33 -5.62 -22.85
C GLU A 383 8.30 -5.51 -21.73
N TYR A 384 7.70 -6.63 -21.32
CA TYR A 384 6.76 -6.66 -20.20
C TYR A 384 7.43 -6.23 -18.88
N ILE A 385 8.56 -6.86 -18.53
CA ILE A 385 9.29 -6.53 -17.28
C ILE A 385 9.82 -5.10 -17.32
N GLU A 386 10.39 -4.65 -18.44
CA GLU A 386 10.86 -3.27 -18.62
C GLU A 386 9.73 -2.26 -18.48
N SER A 387 8.53 -2.56 -19.00
CA SER A 387 7.36 -1.68 -18.86
C SER A 387 6.92 -1.54 -17.39
N LEU A 388 6.96 -2.63 -16.61
CA LEU A 388 6.65 -2.63 -15.18
C LEU A 388 7.69 -1.84 -14.37
N ILE A 389 8.98 -2.03 -14.68
CA ILE A 389 10.07 -1.28 -14.03
C ILE A 389 9.96 0.21 -14.37
N SER A 390 9.67 0.56 -15.62
CA SER A 390 9.48 1.95 -16.06
C SER A 390 8.30 2.62 -15.34
N TYR A 391 7.18 1.90 -15.18
CA TYR A 391 6.06 2.37 -14.38
C TYR A 391 6.45 2.59 -12.92
N ASP A 392 7.18 1.65 -12.30
CA ASP A 392 7.61 1.76 -10.91
C ASP A 392 8.53 2.96 -10.67
N LYS A 393 9.49 3.21 -11.58
CA LYS A 393 10.34 4.42 -11.53
C LYS A 393 9.52 5.70 -11.58
N ARG A 394 8.53 5.77 -12.48
CA ARG A 394 7.62 6.92 -12.57
C ARG A 394 6.77 7.08 -11.31
N ALA A 395 6.32 5.97 -10.72
CA ALA A 395 5.59 5.99 -9.46
C ALA A 395 6.46 6.55 -8.33
N GLU A 396 7.73 6.13 -8.21
CA GLU A 396 8.65 6.69 -7.21
C GLU A 396 8.84 8.21 -7.34
N GLU A 397 9.02 8.70 -8.57
CA GLU A 397 9.13 10.14 -8.80
C GLU A 397 7.87 10.89 -8.40
N ALA A 398 6.69 10.33 -8.73
CA ALA A 398 5.41 10.91 -8.32
C ALA A 398 5.25 10.91 -6.79
N LEU A 399 5.64 9.83 -6.10
CA LEU A 399 5.57 9.74 -4.65
C LEU A 399 6.48 10.76 -3.98
N LEU A 400 7.72 10.87 -4.44
CA LEU A 400 8.70 11.82 -3.91
C LEU A 400 8.25 13.27 -4.13
N SER A 401 7.72 13.58 -5.31
CA SER A 401 7.13 14.89 -5.60
C SER A 401 5.90 15.16 -4.73
N SER A 402 5.06 14.16 -4.48
CA SER A 402 3.82 14.32 -3.72
C SER A 402 4.10 14.68 -2.26
N VAL A 403 5.13 14.06 -1.66
CA VAL A 403 5.56 14.32 -0.27
C VAL A 403 6.28 15.68 -0.15
N GLY A 404 6.65 16.33 -1.26
CA GLY A 404 7.32 17.64 -1.22
C GLY A 404 8.77 17.58 -0.73
N LEU A 405 9.37 16.38 -0.64
CA LEU A 405 10.77 16.21 -0.28
C LEU A 405 11.64 16.10 -1.53
N ASP A 406 12.71 16.90 -1.62
CA ASP A 406 13.66 16.79 -2.73
C ASP A 406 14.51 15.49 -2.67
N ALA A 407 14.90 14.98 -3.83
CA ALA A 407 15.76 13.80 -3.96
C ALA A 407 17.09 13.90 -3.18
N SER A 408 17.70 15.10 -3.13
CA SER A 408 18.94 15.38 -2.38
C SER A 408 18.81 15.06 -0.90
N ILE A 409 17.63 15.29 -0.34
CA ILE A 409 17.34 15.12 1.07
C ILE A 409 16.51 13.87 1.32
N THR A 410 16.41 12.89 0.41
CA THR A 410 15.62 11.66 0.62
C THR A 410 16.38 10.36 0.39
N ALA A 411 17.65 10.45 -0.04
CA ALA A 411 18.49 9.29 -0.40
C ALA A 411 17.86 8.41 -1.51
N VAL A 412 16.89 8.93 -2.24
CA VAL A 412 16.33 8.32 -3.44
C VAL A 412 17.12 8.84 -4.64
N SER A 413 17.85 7.96 -5.29
CA SER A 413 18.61 8.28 -6.50
C SER A 413 17.66 8.37 -7.69
N LYS A 414 17.64 9.52 -8.37
CA LYS A 414 16.96 9.67 -9.65
C LYS A 414 17.90 9.23 -10.78
N ASP A 415 17.40 8.44 -11.73
CA ASP A 415 18.19 7.97 -12.87
C ASP A 415 18.69 9.19 -13.68
N GLY A 416 20.01 9.30 -13.87
CA GLY A 416 20.64 10.45 -14.52
C GLY A 416 20.96 11.66 -13.64
N VAL A 417 20.61 11.66 -12.34
CA VAL A 417 21.05 12.71 -11.39
C VAL A 417 22.36 12.29 -10.74
N ILE A 418 23.46 12.70 -11.36
CA ILE A 418 24.82 12.58 -10.84
C ILE A 418 24.93 13.49 -9.61
N SER A 419 25.30 12.93 -8.46
CA SER A 419 25.69 13.60 -7.20
C SER A 419 25.23 15.07 -7.05
N LYS A 420 24.11 15.31 -6.36
CA LYS A 420 23.74 16.69 -5.97
C LYS A 420 24.81 17.24 -5.01
N SER A 421 25.26 18.48 -5.24
CA SER A 421 26.27 19.14 -4.40
C SER A 421 25.79 19.22 -2.95
N GLY A 422 26.72 19.17 -1.99
CA GLY A 422 26.39 19.37 -0.56
C GLY A 422 25.65 20.68 -0.30
N SER A 423 25.90 21.71 -1.13
CA SER A 423 25.18 22.98 -1.09
C SER A 423 23.71 22.87 -1.49
N ASP A 424 23.38 22.09 -2.52
CA ASP A 424 21.99 21.91 -2.98
C ASP A 424 21.17 21.16 -1.92
N ALA A 425 21.75 20.12 -1.33
CA ALA A 425 21.13 19.38 -0.23
C ALA A 425 20.86 20.31 0.98
N TYR A 426 21.81 21.21 1.28
CA TYR A 426 21.68 22.19 2.34
C TYR A 426 20.53 23.17 2.10
N TYR A 427 20.46 23.80 0.92
CA TYR A 427 19.38 24.75 0.61
C TYR A 427 18.00 24.10 0.57
N ASN A 428 17.88 22.91 -0.03
CA ASN A 428 16.62 22.18 -0.06
C ASN A 428 16.15 21.79 1.35
N TYR A 429 17.09 21.44 2.24
CA TYR A 429 16.78 21.20 3.65
C TYR A 429 16.29 22.46 4.36
N LEU A 430 16.90 23.62 4.13
CA LEU A 430 16.45 24.89 4.69
C LEU A 430 15.03 25.26 4.24
N ILE A 431 14.77 25.17 2.93
CA ILE A 431 13.45 25.45 2.36
C ILE A 431 12.39 24.56 3.01
N TYR A 432 12.69 23.26 3.16
CA TYR A 432 11.79 22.31 3.80
C TYR A 432 11.56 22.63 5.29
N ILE A 433 12.60 22.91 6.08
CA ILE A 433 12.40 23.31 7.49
C ILE A 433 11.51 24.56 7.61
N MET A 434 11.70 25.53 6.72
CA MET A 434 10.92 26.76 6.72
C MET A 434 9.44 26.50 6.38
N SER A 435 9.14 25.51 5.54
CA SER A 435 7.75 25.16 5.21
C SER A 435 7.03 24.43 6.33
N LEU A 436 7.74 23.74 7.23
CA LEU A 436 7.17 22.93 8.34
C LEU A 436 6.45 23.73 9.46
N THR A 437 6.27 25.04 9.29
CA THR A 437 5.69 25.91 10.33
C THR A 437 4.21 25.60 10.61
N PRO A 438 3.34 25.43 9.60
CA PRO A 438 1.94 25.05 9.83
C PRO A 438 1.78 23.68 10.48
N GLU A 439 2.57 22.69 10.07
CA GLU A 439 2.52 21.32 10.61
C GLU A 439 2.96 21.29 12.08
N ASP A 440 3.97 22.11 12.43
CA ASP A 440 4.39 22.34 13.82
C ASP A 440 3.25 22.93 14.65
N GLU A 441 2.55 23.95 14.14
CA GLU A 441 1.42 24.57 14.86
C GLU A 441 0.28 23.58 15.12
N ILE A 442 -0.07 22.76 14.13
CA ILE A 442 -1.11 21.73 14.28
C ILE A 442 -0.66 20.63 15.24
N CYS A 443 0.57 20.12 15.10
CA CYS A 443 1.08 19.03 15.95
C CYS A 443 1.39 19.47 17.38
N ALA A 444 1.69 20.76 17.60
CA ALA A 444 1.95 21.33 18.92
C ALA A 444 0.70 21.93 19.59
N GLU A 445 -0.45 22.01 18.88
CA GLU A 445 -1.71 22.53 19.41
C GLU A 445 -2.12 21.91 20.76
N PRO A 446 -2.05 20.58 20.99
CA PRO A 446 -2.40 19.98 22.28
C PRO A 446 -1.52 20.51 23.41
N PHE A 447 -0.23 20.72 23.16
CA PHE A 447 0.70 21.27 24.15
C PHE A 447 0.38 22.73 24.46
N ASN A 448 0.04 23.54 23.44
CA ASN A 448 -0.33 24.94 23.64
C ASN A 448 -1.66 25.08 24.41
N LEU A 449 -2.63 24.22 24.14
CA LEU A 449 -3.88 24.15 24.92
C LEU A 449 -3.62 23.73 26.37
N ALA A 450 -2.72 22.76 26.61
CA ALA A 450 -2.31 22.36 27.94
C ALA A 450 -1.56 23.48 28.69
N LEU A 451 -0.65 24.19 28.01
CA LEU A 451 0.05 25.35 28.54
C LEU A 451 -0.95 26.43 28.96
N ARG A 452 -1.96 26.72 28.13
CA ARG A 452 -3.01 27.69 28.45
C ARG A 452 -3.82 27.33 29.70
N LEU A 453 -4.05 26.04 29.94
CA LEU A 453 -4.84 25.56 31.08
C LEU A 453 -4.03 25.44 32.37
N ASN A 454 -2.84 24.86 32.29
CA ASN A 454 -2.00 24.61 33.46
C ASN A 454 -1.18 25.84 33.87
N PHE A 455 -0.76 26.66 32.91
CA PHE A 455 0.11 27.81 33.12
C PHE A 455 -0.44 29.05 32.40
N PRO A 456 -1.65 29.52 32.77
CA PRO A 456 -2.34 30.59 32.06
C PRO A 456 -1.52 31.90 32.03
N ASP A 457 -0.74 32.17 33.06
CA ASP A 457 0.09 33.39 33.11
C ASP A 457 1.27 33.33 32.13
N LEU A 458 1.92 32.17 31.99
CA LEU A 458 2.96 31.98 30.97
C LEU A 458 2.37 32.11 29.56
N TYR A 459 1.18 31.53 29.33
CA TYR A 459 0.52 31.66 28.05
C TYR A 459 0.16 33.12 27.70
N LYS A 460 -0.30 33.90 28.69
CA LYS A 460 -0.59 35.34 28.55
C LYS A 460 0.66 36.19 28.30
N GLN A 461 1.80 35.80 28.87
CA GLN A 461 3.10 36.46 28.60
C GLN A 461 3.59 36.26 27.16
N GLY A 462 2.99 35.33 26.41
CA GLY A 462 3.31 35.08 25.00
C GLY A 462 4.06 33.78 24.75
N TYR A 463 4.31 32.97 25.78
CA TYR A 463 4.94 31.66 25.61
C TYR A 463 4.04 30.70 24.82
N ARG A 464 4.65 29.97 23.89
CA ARG A 464 4.05 28.90 23.10
C ARG A 464 4.98 27.69 23.09
N ILE A 465 4.45 26.53 22.74
CA ILE A 465 5.22 25.30 22.56
C ILE A 465 5.27 24.96 21.08
N GLY A 466 6.44 24.57 20.60
CA GLY A 466 6.66 24.08 19.24
C GLY A 466 7.81 23.08 19.20
N PHE A 467 8.17 22.60 18.02
CA PHE A 467 9.28 21.67 17.87
C PHE A 467 10.60 22.38 17.56
N TYR A 468 11.56 22.27 18.48
CA TYR A 468 12.88 22.86 18.30
C TYR A 468 13.65 22.11 17.22
N ARG A 469 14.13 22.86 16.23
CA ARG A 469 14.85 22.35 15.06
C ARG A 469 16.11 23.17 14.90
N GLU A 470 17.26 22.51 15.03
CA GLU A 470 18.54 23.14 14.79
C GLU A 470 18.73 23.34 13.28
N VAL A 471 18.97 24.58 12.87
CA VAL A 471 19.33 24.90 11.50
C VAL A 471 20.84 24.72 11.38
N PRO A 472 21.34 23.72 10.62
CA PRO A 472 22.77 23.53 10.46
C PRO A 472 23.37 24.80 9.84
N GLN A 473 24.54 25.21 10.30
CA GLN A 473 25.29 26.31 9.69
C GLN A 473 26.12 25.79 8.52
N ARG A 474 26.39 26.64 7.53
CA ARG A 474 27.34 26.29 6.46
C ARG A 474 28.72 26.13 7.08
N GLN A 475 29.44 25.07 6.69
CA GLN A 475 30.82 24.86 7.16
C GLN A 475 31.74 26.05 6.83
N GLU A 476 31.44 26.79 5.76
CA GLU A 476 32.16 28.01 5.38
C GLU A 476 31.96 29.15 6.39
N ASP A 477 30.77 29.27 6.97
CA ASP A 477 30.36 30.30 7.93
C ASP A 477 30.71 29.93 9.39
N VAL A 478 31.02 28.66 9.65
CA VAL A 478 31.48 28.18 10.95
C VAL A 478 32.97 28.48 11.12
N ALA A 479 33.34 29.03 12.28
CA ALA A 479 34.74 29.30 12.62
C ALA A 479 35.59 28.03 12.44
N PRO A 480 36.84 28.12 11.92
CA PRO A 480 37.63 26.93 11.56
C PRO A 480 37.74 25.85 12.65
N LYS A 481 37.76 26.27 13.93
CA LYS A 481 37.82 25.43 15.13
C LYS A 481 36.56 24.61 15.42
N ASP A 482 35.40 25.04 14.92
CA ASP A 482 34.09 24.45 15.20
C ASP A 482 33.56 23.65 14.00
N ARG A 483 34.38 23.49 12.94
CA ARG A 483 34.04 22.72 11.73
C ARG A 483 34.10 21.22 12.00
N LEU A 484 33.18 20.48 11.38
CA LEU A 484 33.05 19.02 11.51
C LEU A 484 34.35 18.26 11.17
N ASN A 485 35.19 18.81 10.30
CA ASN A 485 36.45 18.19 9.88
C ASN A 485 37.52 18.11 10.98
N GLN A 486 37.40 18.85 12.09
CA GLN A 486 38.37 18.80 13.20
C GLN A 486 37.91 17.93 14.38
N GLN A 487 36.63 17.50 14.42
CA GLN A 487 36.11 16.66 15.51
C GLN A 487 36.45 15.17 15.37
N GLN A 488 37.27 14.79 14.39
CA GLN A 488 37.77 13.42 14.17
C GLN A 488 39.31 13.32 14.19
N SER A 489 40.01 14.22 14.88
CA SER A 489 41.46 14.10 15.12
C SER A 489 41.77 13.79 16.57
#